data_AF-A0A6N9SX95-F1
#
_entry.id   AF-A0A6N9SX95-F1
#
_cell.length_a   1.000
_cell.length_b   1.000
_cell.length_c   1.000
_cell.angle_alpha   90.00
_cell.angle_beta   90.00
_cell.angle_gamma   90.00
#
_symmetry.space_group_name_H-M   'P 1'
#
loop_
_entity.id
_entity.type
_entity.pdbx_description
1 polymer ?
#
loop_
_entity_poly.entity_id
_entity_poly.type
_entity_poly.pdbx_seq_one_letter_code
_entity_poly.pdbx_strand_id
1 'polypeptide(L)' 'MSFTQITPATARLHRSELAVPGSNVSLFEKAARSKADIVFL' A
#
# COMPACT_ATOMS: atom_id res chain seq x y z
N MET A 1 -24.20 21.95 -10.87
CA MET A 1 -22.88 22.04 -10.21
C MET A 1 -23.12 22.10 -8.71
N SER A 2 -22.46 21.26 -7.92
CA SER A 2 -22.59 21.24 -6.45
C SER A 2 -21.71 22.33 -5.81
N PHE A 3 -22.15 22.90 -4.68
CA PHE A 3 -21.42 23.93 -3.93
C PHE A 3 -20.47 23.34 -2.87
N THR A 4 -20.66 22.08 -2.50
CA THR A 4 -19.83 21.42 -1.49
C THR A 4 -18.57 20.86 -2.15
N GLN A 5 -17.39 21.32 -1.70
CA GLN A 5 -16.10 20.79 -2.12
C GLN A 5 -15.59 19.77 -1.10
N ILE A 6 -15.19 18.59 -1.58
CA ILE A 6 -14.59 17.52 -0.76
C ILE A 6 -13.09 17.50 -1.01
N THR A 7 -12.30 17.50 0.07
CA THR A 7 -10.86 17.40 -0.03
C THR A 7 -10.46 15.96 -0.42
N PRO A 8 -9.65 15.77 -1.49
CA PRO A 8 -9.19 14.45 -1.86
C PRO A 8 -8.20 13.89 -0.84
N ALA A 9 -8.13 12.56 -0.75
CA ALA A 9 -7.10 11.88 0.03
C ALA A 9 -5.71 12.05 -0.61
N THR A 10 -4.65 11.70 0.13
CA THR A 10 -3.28 11.73 -0.38
C THR A 10 -3.12 10.81 -1.60
N ALA A 11 -2.70 11.38 -2.72
CA ALA A 11 -2.55 10.66 -4.00
C ALA A 11 -1.26 9.83 -4.06
N ARG A 12 -1.14 8.81 -3.20
CA ARG A 12 -0.04 7.83 -3.27
C ARG A 12 -0.24 6.91 -4.48
N LEU A 13 0.86 6.50 -5.12
CA LEU A 13 0.81 5.45 -6.14
C LEU A 13 0.44 4.13 -5.46
N HIS A 14 -0.67 3.52 -5.88
CA HIS A 14 -1.19 2.30 -5.26
C HIS A 14 -1.77 1.34 -6.32
N ARG A 15 -0.91 0.75 -7.17
CA ARG A 15 -1.32 -0.20 -8.22
C ARG A 15 -1.32 -1.65 -7.73
N SER A 16 -0.55 -1.92 -6.67
CA SER A 16 -0.44 -3.25 -6.07
C SER A 16 -0.20 -3.15 -4.57
N GLU A 17 -0.87 -4.03 -3.82
CA GLU A 17 -0.79 -4.16 -2.38
C GLU A 17 -0.41 -5.60 -2.03
N LEU A 18 0.77 -5.78 -1.40
CA LEU A 18 1.30 -7.10 -1.05
C LEU A 18 1.02 -7.44 0.41
N ALA A 19 0.25 -8.50 0.62
CA ALA A 19 0.05 -9.15 1.90
C ALA A 19 1.27 -9.96 2.33
N VAL A 20 1.78 -9.71 3.53
CA VAL A 20 2.87 -10.50 4.12
C VAL A 20 2.46 -10.90 5.53
N PRO A 21 2.52 -12.18 5.92
CA PRO A 21 2.16 -12.57 7.27
C PRO A 21 3.25 -12.13 8.28
N GLY A 22 2.87 -11.33 9.27
CA GLY A 22 3.76 -10.91 10.35
C GLY A 22 4.37 -12.04 11.19
N SER A 23 3.78 -13.24 11.17
CA SER A 23 4.32 -14.42 11.86
C SER A 23 5.51 -15.08 11.16
N ASN A 24 5.76 -14.77 9.88
CA ASN A 24 6.88 -15.32 9.13
C ASN A 24 7.84 -14.22 8.67
N VAL A 25 8.72 -13.81 9.59
CA VAL A 25 9.71 -12.74 9.41
C VAL A 25 10.66 -12.99 8.23
N SER A 26 10.87 -14.26 7.83
CA SER A 26 11.71 -14.59 6.68
C SER A 26 11.19 -14.02 5.35
N LEU A 27 9.91 -13.66 5.28
CA LEU A 27 9.30 -13.08 4.08
C LEU A 27 9.48 -11.57 3.97
N PHE A 28 9.88 -10.88 5.04
CA PHE A 28 9.94 -9.40 5.05
C PHE A 28 10.96 -8.86 4.07
N GLU A 29 12.16 -9.45 4.03
CA GLU A 29 13.21 -9.04 3.10
C GLU A 29 12.79 -9.26 1.64
N LYS A 30 12.10 -10.37 1.36
CA LYS A 30 11.54 -10.65 0.04
C LYS A 30 10.47 -9.63 -0.35
N ALA A 31 9.60 -9.26 0.58
CA ALA A 31 8.55 -8.27 0.34
C ALA A 31 9.12 -6.87 0.12
N ALA A 32 10.13 -6.46 0.91
CA ALA A 32 10.80 -5.17 0.77
C ALA A 32 11.55 -5.01 -0.57
N ARG A 33 12.02 -6.12 -1.16
CA ARG A 33 12.66 -6.15 -2.50
C ARG A 33 11.67 -6.35 -3.65
N SER A 34 10.38 -6.47 -3.37
CA SER A 34 9.37 -6.70 -4.40
C SER A 34 9.08 -5.43 -5.21
N LYS A 35 8.34 -5.58 -6.31
CA LYS A 35 7.84 -4.46 -7.12
C LYS A 35 6.48 -3.94 -6.64
N ALA A 36 6.01 -4.35 -5.46
CA ALA A 36 4.75 -3.89 -4.91
C ALA A 36 4.85 -2.41 -4.52
N ASP A 37 3.79 -1.64 -4.78
CA ASP A 37 3.78 -0.23 -4.39
C ASP A 37 3.54 -0.07 -2.88
N ILE A 38 2.73 -0.96 -2.29
CA ILE A 38 2.39 -0.98 -0.86
C ILE A 38 2.55 -2.41 -0.32
N VAL A 39 2.98 -2.54 0.94
CA VAL A 39 3.12 -3.81 1.66
C VAL A 39 2.37 -3.70 2.99
N PHE A 40 1.53 -4.67 3.30
CA PHE A 40 0.93 -4.83 4.63
C PHE A 40 1.47 -6.10 5.31
N LEU A 41 1.80 -5.99 6.59
CA LEU A 41 2.41 -7.06 7.41
C LEU A 41 1.38 -7.71 8.36
#